data_AF-A0A7R9W621-F1
#
_entry.id   AF-A0A7R9W621-F1
#
_cell.length_a   1.000
_cell.length_b   1.000
_cell.length_c   1.000
_cell.angle_alpha   90.00
_cell.angle_beta   90.00
_cell.angle_gamma   90.00
#
_symmetry.space_group_name_H-M   'P 1'
#
loop_
_entity.id
_entity.type
_entity.pdbx_description
1 polymer ?
#
loop_
_entity_poly.entity_id
_entity_poly.type
_entity_poly.pdbx_seq_one_letter_code
_entity_poly.pdbx_strand_id
1 'polypeptide(L)'
;TMASSSAAPSADEDEFDFIASACPPIPSGITDSFTVSAKCRLDPSAANEPTSSAPDADNRAKRGKTKLPGLGFKNAGKKLGKGLQKLNLARMIDEMEHDQEIADELEKTNQETLEETERLDMVREAEEASRVVMQTHLKEFRTKKGSCASYESWVASLHPDNVQRSVPEELLEAAARAGALEEEDDCVGKQSATPSTTKVIDHRFYVDESDHRRMWNESLEEGEVDPRYVHPRHTAQGELNKV
;
A
#
# COMPACT_ATOMS: atom_id res chain seq x y z
N THR A 1 -59.70 -23.83 -22.02
CA THR A 1 -58.97 -23.32 -20.84
C THR A 1 -57.82 -24.27 -20.55
N MET A 2 -56.64 -23.99 -21.12
CA MET A 2 -55.40 -24.70 -20.80
C MET A 2 -54.47 -23.70 -20.14
N ALA A 3 -54.09 -23.98 -18.89
CA ALA A 3 -53.17 -23.16 -18.11
C ALA A 3 -51.76 -23.72 -18.26
N SER A 4 -50.88 -22.96 -18.92
CA SER A 4 -49.44 -23.21 -18.90
C SER A 4 -48.86 -22.67 -17.60
N SER A 5 -48.32 -23.56 -16.78
CA SER A 5 -47.55 -23.25 -15.58
C SER A 5 -46.08 -23.08 -15.95
N SER A 6 -45.54 -21.91 -15.62
CA SER A 6 -44.14 -21.52 -15.81
C SER A 6 -43.34 -21.97 -14.57
N ALA A 7 -42.40 -22.89 -14.77
CA ALA A 7 -41.41 -23.26 -13.77
C ALA A 7 -40.19 -22.32 -13.85
N ALA A 8 -39.79 -21.74 -12.72
CA ALA A 8 -38.57 -20.96 -12.57
C ALA A 8 -37.37 -21.87 -12.24
N PRO A 9 -36.14 -21.52 -12.67
CA PRO A 9 -34.94 -22.25 -12.30
C PRO A 9 -34.43 -21.86 -10.90
N SER A 10 -34.04 -22.86 -10.12
CA SER A 10 -33.34 -22.75 -8.84
C SER A 10 -31.89 -22.35 -9.06
N ALA A 11 -31.46 -21.25 -8.44
CA ALA A 11 -30.07 -20.88 -8.28
C ALA A 11 -29.57 -21.54 -6.97
N ASP A 12 -28.74 -22.57 -7.11
CA ASP A 12 -27.90 -23.07 -6.03
C ASP A 12 -26.66 -22.16 -6.00
N GLU A 13 -26.64 -21.21 -5.05
CA GLU A 13 -25.48 -20.41 -4.73
C GLU A 13 -24.64 -21.18 -3.69
N ASP A 14 -23.44 -21.57 -4.08
CA ASP A 14 -22.43 -22.18 -3.22
C ASP A 14 -22.03 -21.17 -2.11
N GLU A 15 -22.46 -21.49 -0.90
CA GLU A 15 -22.14 -20.81 0.36
C GLU A 15 -20.65 -21.02 0.69
N PHE A 16 -19.80 -20.11 0.21
CA PHE A 16 -18.40 -20.00 0.64
C PHE A 16 -18.35 -19.37 2.04
N ASP A 17 -18.26 -20.22 3.07
CA ASP A 17 -17.97 -19.83 4.45
C ASP A 17 -16.55 -19.26 4.57
N PHE A 18 -16.40 -17.96 4.27
CA PHE A 18 -15.21 -17.20 4.61
C PHE A 18 -15.24 -16.95 6.12
N ILE A 19 -14.41 -17.68 6.87
CA ILE A 19 -14.19 -17.46 8.31
C ILE A 19 -13.62 -16.04 8.47
N ALA A 20 -14.52 -15.08 8.71
CA ALA A 20 -14.18 -13.73 9.12
C ALA A 20 -13.50 -13.81 10.50
N SER A 21 -12.19 -13.69 10.50
CA SER A 21 -11.39 -13.42 11.70
C SER A 21 -11.93 -12.15 12.35
N ALA A 22 -12.60 -12.31 13.49
CA ALA A 22 -13.29 -11.27 14.21
C ALA A 22 -12.33 -10.13 14.61
N CYS A 23 -12.35 -9.03 13.86
CA CYS A 23 -11.95 -7.74 14.39
C CYS A 23 -12.97 -7.33 15.48
N PRO A 24 -12.53 -6.92 16.67
CA PRO A 24 -13.44 -6.46 17.71
C PRO A 24 -14.21 -5.22 17.23
N PRO A 25 -15.49 -5.06 17.63
CA PRO A 25 -16.31 -3.93 17.23
C PRO A 25 -15.70 -2.61 17.72
N ILE A 26 -15.50 -1.69 16.79
CA ILE A 26 -15.11 -0.31 17.08
C ILE A 26 -16.25 0.33 17.90
N PRO A 27 -15.96 0.97 19.04
CA PRO A 27 -16.98 1.58 19.89
C PRO A 27 -17.77 2.65 19.12
N SER A 28 -19.08 2.45 19.02
CA SER A 28 -20.04 3.26 18.25
C SER A 28 -20.38 4.59 18.92
N GLY A 29 -19.37 5.37 19.32
CA GLY A 29 -19.54 6.49 20.26
C GLY A 29 -18.93 7.84 19.88
N ILE A 30 -18.38 8.02 18.68
CA ILE A 30 -17.88 9.32 18.23
C ILE A 30 -18.35 9.55 16.80
N THR A 31 -19.62 9.93 16.66
CA THR A 31 -20.09 10.64 15.46
C THR A 31 -19.86 12.13 15.67
N ASP A 32 -18.60 12.53 15.79
CA ASP A 32 -18.26 13.92 15.50
C ASP A 32 -18.27 14.05 13.98
N SER A 33 -19.11 14.95 13.50
CA SER A 33 -19.26 15.35 12.11
C SER A 33 -17.95 15.96 11.60
N PHE A 34 -16.97 15.13 11.29
CA PHE A 34 -15.90 15.50 10.37
C PHE A 34 -16.49 15.39 8.97
N THR A 35 -17.04 16.49 8.48
CA THR A 35 -17.08 16.74 7.05
C THR A 35 -15.63 16.77 6.58
N VAL A 36 -15.12 15.63 6.13
CA VAL A 36 -13.89 15.58 5.34
C VAL A 36 -14.23 16.33 4.05
N SER A 37 -13.97 17.64 4.09
CA SER A 37 -13.97 18.50 2.93
C SER A 37 -12.85 17.96 2.04
N ALA A 38 -13.22 17.08 1.11
CA ALA A 38 -12.38 16.61 0.03
C ALA A 38 -12.02 17.80 -0.86
N LYS A 39 -11.05 18.57 -0.39
CA LYS A 39 -10.41 19.66 -1.12
C LYS A 39 -8.90 19.61 -0.90
N CYS A 40 -8.35 18.40 -0.97
CA CYS A 40 -6.95 18.21 -1.32
C CYS A 40 -6.86 18.35 -2.84
N ARG A 41 -6.87 19.60 -3.30
CA ARG A 41 -6.34 19.97 -4.60
C ARG A 41 -4.82 19.86 -4.43
N LEU A 42 -4.29 18.65 -4.57
CA LEU A 42 -2.86 18.44 -4.74
C LEU A 42 -2.54 18.95 -6.14
N ASP A 43 -1.77 20.03 -6.20
CA ASP A 43 -1.06 20.40 -7.43
C ASP A 43 -0.15 19.22 -7.81
N PRO A 44 -0.28 18.64 -9.02
CA PRO A 44 0.69 17.69 -9.52
C PRO A 44 1.92 18.48 -9.98
N SER A 45 2.73 18.93 -9.04
CA SER A 45 3.99 19.60 -9.33
C SER A 45 5.14 18.64 -9.07
N ALA A 46 5.71 18.17 -10.18
CA ALA A 46 7.05 17.60 -10.32
C ALA A 46 7.34 16.27 -9.59
N ALA A 47 7.18 15.15 -10.30
CA ALA A 47 8.30 14.23 -10.50
C ALA A 47 7.96 13.18 -11.58
N ASN A 48 8.81 13.16 -12.61
CA ASN A 48 9.06 12.07 -13.53
C ASN A 48 7.88 11.58 -14.38
N GLU A 49 7.56 12.39 -15.39
CA GLU A 49 7.04 11.81 -16.63
C GLU A 49 8.02 10.77 -17.15
N PRO A 50 7.63 9.50 -17.36
CA PRO A 50 8.40 8.63 -18.23
C PRO A 50 8.39 9.30 -19.59
N THR A 51 9.57 9.70 -20.05
CA THR A 51 9.81 10.22 -21.39
C THR A 51 9.58 9.07 -22.38
N SER A 52 8.32 8.69 -22.56
CA SER A 52 7.85 7.89 -23.67
C SER A 52 7.94 8.80 -24.87
N SER A 53 9.08 8.70 -25.55
CA SER A 53 9.29 9.17 -26.90
C SER A 53 8.21 8.57 -27.80
N ALA A 54 7.05 9.22 -27.86
CA ALA A 54 6.12 9.05 -28.95
C ALA A 54 6.87 9.40 -30.23
N PRO A 55 6.95 8.52 -31.24
CA PRO A 55 7.46 8.92 -32.52
C PRO A 55 6.51 9.98 -33.09
N ASP A 56 7.06 11.19 -33.30
CA ASP A 56 6.45 12.32 -33.97
C ASP A 56 5.67 11.86 -35.21
N ALA A 57 4.35 11.76 -35.07
CA ALA A 57 3.41 11.62 -36.16
C ALA A 57 3.22 12.98 -36.86
N ASP A 58 4.31 13.66 -37.21
CA ASP A 58 4.30 14.89 -38.00
C ASP A 58 4.61 14.59 -39.47
N ASN A 59 3.90 13.62 -40.03
CA ASN A 59 3.79 13.42 -41.48
C ASN A 59 2.47 14.00 -42.00
N ARG A 60 2.16 15.24 -41.58
CA ARG A 60 1.09 16.04 -42.18
C ARG A 60 1.52 16.58 -43.54
N ALA A 61 1.38 15.72 -44.53
CA ALA A 61 0.90 16.05 -45.87
C ALA A 61 1.32 17.42 -46.45
N LYS A 62 2.56 17.55 -46.91
CA LYS A 62 2.86 18.39 -48.09
C LYS A 62 2.68 17.57 -49.37
N ARG A 63 1.44 17.22 -49.72
CA ARG A 63 1.13 16.68 -51.06
C ARG A 63 1.20 17.83 -52.06
N GLY A 64 2.36 17.95 -52.70
CA GLY A 64 2.59 18.77 -53.87
C GLY A 64 1.56 18.48 -54.96
N LYS A 65 0.92 19.54 -55.42
CA LYS A 65 -0.07 19.56 -56.51
C LYS A 65 0.66 19.39 -57.85
N THR A 66 1.11 18.18 -58.18
CA THR A 66 1.69 17.91 -59.52
C THR A 66 0.58 17.75 -60.54
N LYS A 67 0.40 18.79 -61.36
CA LYS A 67 -0.51 18.87 -62.50
C LYS A 67 0.03 17.96 -63.62
N LEU A 68 -0.47 16.73 -63.72
CA LEU A 68 -0.13 15.83 -64.83
C LEU A 68 -0.92 16.20 -66.10
N PRO A 69 -0.26 16.32 -67.26
CA PRO A 69 -0.90 16.66 -68.52
C PRO A 69 -1.77 15.51 -69.05
N GLY A 70 -2.94 15.88 -69.56
CA GLY A 70 -3.93 14.96 -70.11
C GLY A 70 -3.42 14.22 -71.34
N LEU A 71 -3.23 12.92 -71.18
CA LEU A 71 -3.11 11.97 -72.28
C LEU A 71 -4.44 11.22 -72.41
N GLY A 72 -5.18 11.58 -73.45
CA GLY A 72 -6.47 11.00 -73.80
C GLY A 72 -6.32 9.56 -74.30
N PHE A 73 -6.44 8.59 -73.41
CA PHE A 73 -6.71 7.20 -73.77
C PHE A 73 -8.22 6.97 -73.81
N LYS A 74 -8.83 7.23 -74.97
CA LYS A 74 -10.23 6.88 -75.24
C LYS A 74 -10.30 5.40 -75.64
N ASN A 75 -10.96 4.60 -74.79
CA ASN A 75 -11.81 3.46 -75.16
C ASN A 75 -11.21 2.06 -75.45
N ALA A 76 -10.22 1.56 -74.69
CA ALA A 76 -9.83 0.13 -74.78
C ALA A 76 -9.86 -0.68 -73.46
N GLY A 77 -9.99 -0.07 -72.28
CA GLY A 77 -9.79 -0.76 -70.99
C GLY A 77 -11.02 -1.29 -70.24
N LYS A 78 -12.23 -1.32 -70.83
CA LYS A 78 -13.47 -1.55 -70.06
C LYS A 78 -13.69 -2.98 -69.53
N LYS A 79 -12.87 -3.96 -69.91
CA LYS A 79 -13.07 -5.37 -69.49
C LYS A 79 -12.06 -5.88 -68.45
N LEU A 80 -10.97 -5.17 -68.15
CA LEU A 80 -9.96 -5.62 -67.17
C LEU A 80 -10.16 -5.08 -65.74
N GLY A 81 -10.97 -4.03 -65.55
CA GLY A 81 -11.14 -3.36 -64.25
C GLY A 81 -11.95 -4.14 -63.20
N LYS A 82 -12.76 -5.13 -63.60
CA LYS A 82 -13.63 -5.87 -62.67
C LYS A 82 -12.90 -6.91 -61.83
N GLY A 83 -11.75 -7.43 -62.28
CA GLY A 83 -10.95 -8.41 -61.54
C GLY A 83 -10.09 -7.76 -60.44
N LEU A 84 -9.51 -6.59 -60.74
CA LEU A 84 -8.65 -5.85 -59.81
C LEU A 84 -9.41 -5.22 -58.63
N GLN A 85 -10.70 -4.92 -58.79
CA GLN A 85 -11.53 -4.40 -57.70
C GLN A 85 -11.84 -5.47 -56.63
N LYS A 86 -11.92 -6.75 -57.00
CA LYS A 86 -12.24 -7.83 -56.05
C LYS A 86 -11.07 -8.22 -55.14
N LEU A 87 -9.85 -8.26 -55.69
CA LEU A 87 -8.65 -8.57 -54.88
C LEU A 87 -8.32 -7.45 -53.87
N ASN A 88 -8.68 -6.20 -54.19
CA ASN A 88 -8.52 -5.07 -53.27
C ASN A 88 -9.52 -5.11 -52.10
N LEU A 89 -10.71 -5.67 -52.32
CA LEU A 89 -11.74 -5.78 -51.28
C LEU A 89 -11.39 -6.88 -50.26
N ALA A 90 -10.94 -8.05 -50.71
CA ALA A 90 -10.54 -9.13 -49.80
C ALA A 90 -9.41 -8.68 -48.86
N ARG A 91 -8.35 -8.08 -49.42
CA ARG A 91 -7.23 -7.57 -48.63
C ARG A 91 -7.64 -6.49 -47.62
N MET A 92 -8.55 -5.60 -48.00
CA MET A 92 -9.05 -4.56 -47.10
C MET A 92 -9.92 -5.13 -45.97
N ILE A 93 -10.64 -6.23 -46.22
CA ILE A 93 -11.38 -6.93 -45.16
C ILE A 93 -10.38 -7.55 -44.17
N ASP A 94 -9.37 -8.27 -44.65
CA ASP A 94 -8.34 -8.85 -43.79
C ASP A 94 -7.57 -7.77 -42.98
N GLU A 95 -7.24 -6.63 -43.63
CA GLU A 95 -6.61 -5.48 -42.98
C GLU A 95 -7.50 -4.88 -41.87
N MET A 96 -8.81 -4.72 -42.12
CA MET A 96 -9.74 -4.21 -41.11
C MET A 96 -9.94 -5.18 -39.94
N GLU A 97 -9.99 -6.49 -40.20
CA GLU A 97 -10.10 -7.50 -39.14
C GLU A 97 -8.86 -7.47 -38.24
N HIS A 98 -7.67 -7.36 -38.83
CA HIS A 98 -6.43 -7.21 -38.07
C HIS A 98 -6.37 -5.90 -37.27
N ASP A 99 -6.79 -4.78 -37.87
CA ASP A 99 -6.86 -3.49 -37.18
C ASP A 99 -7.83 -3.54 -35.99
N GLN A 100 -8.95 -4.27 -36.12
CA GLN A 100 -9.89 -4.48 -35.02
C GLN A 100 -9.27 -5.32 -33.90
N GLU A 101 -8.57 -6.40 -34.23
CA GLU A 101 -7.85 -7.23 -33.25
C GLU A 101 -6.81 -6.42 -32.46
N ILE A 102 -6.04 -5.56 -33.14
CA ILE A 102 -5.07 -4.66 -32.50
C ILE A 102 -5.79 -3.66 -31.57
N ALA A 103 -6.93 -3.11 -32.01
CA ALA A 103 -7.68 -2.16 -31.20
C ALA A 103 -8.20 -2.80 -29.90
N ASP A 104 -8.74 -4.01 -29.99
CA ASP A 104 -9.25 -4.78 -28.85
C ASP A 104 -8.11 -5.14 -27.87
N GLU A 105 -6.94 -5.54 -28.38
CA GLU A 105 -5.76 -5.84 -27.54
C GLU A 105 -5.22 -4.58 -26.84
N LEU A 106 -5.23 -3.43 -27.52
CA LEU A 106 -4.82 -2.16 -26.94
C LEU A 106 -5.80 -1.69 -25.86
N GLU A 107 -7.11 -1.81 -26.09
CA GLU A 107 -8.14 -1.51 -25.09
C GLU A 107 -7.95 -2.38 -23.86
N LYS A 108 -7.74 -3.69 -24.04
CA LYS A 108 -7.46 -4.63 -22.95
C LYS A 108 -6.22 -4.22 -22.14
N THR A 109 -5.10 -3.91 -22.80
CA THR A 109 -3.86 -3.52 -22.12
C THR A 109 -4.00 -2.20 -21.36
N ASN A 110 -4.72 -1.23 -21.94
CA ASN A 110 -5.01 0.04 -21.27
C ASN A 110 -5.88 -0.16 -20.04
N GLN A 111 -6.88 -1.03 -20.13
CA GLN A 111 -7.75 -1.38 -19.00
C GLN A 111 -6.95 -2.06 -17.87
N GLU A 112 -6.11 -3.05 -18.19
CA GLU A 112 -5.24 -3.72 -17.20
C GLU A 112 -4.27 -2.73 -16.53
N THR A 113 -3.71 -1.78 -17.29
CA THR A 113 -2.81 -0.75 -16.76
C THR A 113 -3.55 0.21 -15.82
N LEU A 114 -4.78 0.58 -16.17
CA LEU A 114 -5.63 1.44 -15.34
C LEU A 114 -5.96 0.74 -14.02
N GLU A 115 -6.40 -0.51 -14.06
CA GLU A 115 -6.73 -1.31 -12.88
C GLU A 115 -5.54 -1.50 -11.95
N GLU A 116 -4.34 -1.76 -12.50
CA GLU A 116 -3.12 -1.87 -11.68
C GLU A 116 -2.76 -0.52 -11.05
N THR A 117 -2.94 0.59 -11.76
CA THR A 117 -2.71 1.93 -11.20
C THR A 117 -3.65 2.21 -10.04
N GLU A 118 -4.94 1.90 -10.19
CA GLU A 118 -5.93 2.03 -9.11
C GLU A 118 -5.58 1.14 -7.91
N ARG A 119 -5.11 -0.08 -8.15
CA ARG A 119 -4.67 -1.00 -7.08
C ARG A 119 -3.49 -0.44 -6.29
N LEU A 120 -2.49 0.12 -6.98
CA LEU A 120 -1.33 0.73 -6.35
C LEU A 120 -1.71 1.99 -5.56
N ASP A 121 -2.64 2.80 -6.08
CA ASP A 121 -3.13 3.98 -5.38
C ASP A 121 -3.88 3.63 -4.09
N MET A 122 -4.71 2.58 -4.10
CA MET A 122 -5.38 2.10 -2.88
C MET A 122 -4.38 1.63 -1.81
N VAL A 123 -3.33 0.91 -2.20
CA VAL A 123 -2.28 0.47 -1.26
C VAL A 123 -1.55 1.67 -0.68
N ARG A 124 -1.15 2.62 -1.52
CA ARG A 124 -0.46 3.84 -1.10
C ARG A 124 -1.30 4.65 -0.12
N GLU A 125 -2.60 4.84 -0.39
CA GLU A 125 -3.52 5.56 0.50
C GLU A 125 -3.67 4.84 1.86
N ALA A 126 -3.79 3.52 1.85
CA ALA A 126 -3.89 2.73 3.09
C ALA A 126 -2.61 2.82 3.95
N GLU A 127 -1.43 2.77 3.32
CA GLU A 127 -0.14 2.95 4.01
C GLU A 127 0.00 4.36 4.60
N GLU A 128 -0.37 5.39 3.84
CA GLU A 128 -0.38 6.79 4.30
C GLU A 128 -1.33 6.97 5.49
N ALA A 129 -2.55 6.43 5.41
CA ALA A 129 -3.54 6.49 6.50
C ALA A 129 -3.02 5.81 7.77
N SER A 130 -2.45 4.60 7.64
CA SER A 130 -1.83 3.88 8.76
C SER A 130 -0.69 4.68 9.41
N ARG A 131 0.16 5.29 8.58
CA ARG A 131 1.26 6.16 9.05
C ARG A 131 0.74 7.36 9.84
N VAL A 132 -0.32 8.02 9.36
CA VAL A 132 -0.95 9.17 10.05
C VAL A 132 -1.51 8.78 11.41
N VAL A 133 -2.16 7.61 11.52
CA VAL A 133 -2.67 7.10 12.81
C VAL A 133 -1.52 6.90 13.80
N MET A 134 -0.43 6.26 13.38
CA MET A 134 0.74 6.06 14.25
C MET A 134 1.39 7.37 14.69
N GLN A 135 1.54 8.34 13.78
CA GLN A 135 2.06 9.67 14.11
C GLN A 135 1.17 10.42 15.10
N THR A 136 -0.14 10.29 14.96
CA THR A 136 -1.12 10.89 15.88
C THR A 136 -0.97 10.29 17.28
N HIS A 137 -0.93 8.96 17.37
CA HIS A 137 -0.73 8.27 18.64
C HIS A 137 0.61 8.63 19.31
N LEU A 138 1.69 8.78 18.53
CA LEU A 138 2.99 9.24 19.04
C LEU A 138 2.91 10.64 19.64
N LYS A 139 2.27 11.58 18.94
CA LYS A 139 2.09 12.97 19.42
C LYS A 139 1.28 13.01 20.71
N GLU A 140 0.17 12.28 20.77
CA GLU A 140 -0.65 12.16 21.97
C GLU A 140 0.13 11.54 23.13
N PHE A 141 0.85 10.45 22.88
CA PHE A 141 1.67 9.78 23.88
C PHE A 141 2.73 10.72 24.47
N ARG A 142 3.44 11.47 23.63
CA ARG A 142 4.45 12.44 24.06
C ARG A 142 3.83 13.60 24.83
N THR A 143 2.67 14.10 24.40
CA THR A 143 1.95 15.15 25.11
C THR A 143 1.52 14.69 26.49
N LYS A 144 1.06 13.44 26.61
CA LYS A 144 0.62 12.85 27.88
C LYS A 144 1.76 12.52 28.84
N LYS A 145 2.91 12.06 28.33
CA LYS A 145 4.06 11.62 29.14
C LYS A 145 5.12 12.70 29.37
N GLY A 146 5.14 13.74 28.54
CA GLY A 146 6.09 14.84 28.63
C GLY A 146 7.56 14.37 28.50
N SER A 147 8.42 14.87 29.39
CA SER A 147 9.85 14.52 29.42
C SER A 147 10.13 13.06 29.78
N CYS A 148 9.18 12.37 30.41
CA CYS A 148 9.30 10.95 30.78
C CYS A 148 8.89 10.00 29.64
N ALA A 149 8.57 10.53 28.45
CA ALA A 149 8.29 9.70 27.29
C ALA A 149 9.58 8.97 26.85
N SER A 150 9.51 7.64 26.78
CA SER A 150 10.56 6.81 26.20
C SER A 150 10.01 6.01 25.03
N TYR A 151 10.89 5.67 24.09
CA TYR A 151 10.57 4.85 22.93
C TYR A 151 9.94 3.52 23.35
N GLU A 152 10.53 2.87 24.36
CA GLU A 152 10.05 1.58 24.85
C GLU A 152 8.66 1.67 25.45
N SER A 153 8.40 2.74 26.20
CA SER A 153 7.08 2.95 26.80
C SER A 153 6.01 3.21 25.74
N TRP A 154 6.37 3.86 24.63
CA TRP A 154 5.47 4.09 23.50
C TRP A 154 5.21 2.80 22.72
N VAL A 155 6.24 2.06 22.33
CA VAL A 155 6.06 0.77 21.64
C VAL A 155 5.30 -0.23 22.52
N ALA A 156 5.55 -0.26 23.82
CA ALA A 156 4.80 -1.09 24.77
C ALA A 156 3.30 -0.72 24.88
N SER A 157 2.95 0.53 24.60
CA SER A 157 1.54 0.97 24.59
C SER A 157 0.82 0.58 23.31
N LEU A 158 1.54 0.45 22.19
CA LEU A 158 1.02 0.00 20.90
C LEU A 158 0.97 -1.53 20.80
N HIS A 159 2.01 -2.19 21.29
CA HIS A 159 2.24 -3.63 21.12
C HIS A 159 2.55 -4.28 22.47
N PRO A 160 1.55 -4.43 23.37
CA PRO A 160 1.79 -5.00 24.69
C PRO A 160 2.36 -6.42 24.63
N ASP A 161 2.01 -7.18 23.59
CA ASP A 161 2.46 -8.57 23.38
C ASP A 161 3.93 -8.66 22.97
N ASN A 162 4.49 -7.60 22.38
CA ASN A 162 5.90 -7.55 21.96
C ASN A 162 6.83 -7.05 23.08
N VAL A 163 6.29 -6.86 24.30
CA VAL A 163 7.06 -6.49 25.48
C VAL A 163 7.36 -7.76 26.28
N GLN A 164 8.58 -8.25 26.13
CA GLN A 164 9.06 -9.32 26.98
C GLN A 164 9.34 -8.75 28.36
N ARG A 165 8.65 -9.29 29.37
CA ARG A 165 9.07 -9.13 30.75
C ARG A 165 10.29 -10.03 30.95
N SER A 166 11.46 -9.54 30.59
CA SER A 166 12.68 -10.16 31.06
C SER A 166 12.73 -9.94 32.57
N VAL A 167 12.30 -10.93 33.35
CA VAL A 167 12.78 -11.01 34.71
C VAL A 167 14.26 -11.35 34.55
N PRO A 168 15.19 -10.48 35.00
CA PRO A 168 16.60 -10.82 34.94
C PRO A 168 16.77 -12.20 35.56
N GLU A 169 17.35 -13.13 34.83
CA GLU A 169 17.49 -14.53 35.27
C GLU A 169 18.19 -14.56 36.63
N GLU A 170 19.13 -13.65 36.86
CA GLU A 170 19.78 -13.40 38.15
C GLU A 170 18.81 -13.04 39.28
N LEU A 171 17.73 -12.29 39.01
CA LEU A 171 16.69 -11.99 40.00
C LEU A 171 15.80 -13.19 40.28
N LEU A 172 15.52 -13.99 39.25
CA LEU A 172 14.76 -15.23 39.40
C LEU A 172 15.56 -16.26 40.20
N GLU A 173 16.87 -16.32 39.94
CA GLU A 173 17.81 -17.20 40.64
C GLU A 173 18.14 -16.68 42.06
N ALA A 174 18.24 -15.37 42.26
CA ALA A 174 18.37 -14.78 43.60
C ALA A 174 17.11 -14.99 44.44
N ALA A 175 15.91 -14.87 43.85
CA ALA A 175 14.65 -15.19 44.53
C ALA A 175 14.56 -16.70 44.86
N ALA A 176 15.02 -17.57 43.95
CA ALA A 176 15.08 -19.01 44.20
C ALA A 176 16.11 -19.39 45.29
N ARG A 177 17.27 -18.72 45.32
CA ARG A 177 18.28 -18.88 46.38
C ARG A 177 17.83 -18.27 47.72
N ALA A 178 17.01 -17.22 47.68
CA ALA A 178 16.51 -16.58 48.88
C ALA A 178 15.60 -17.49 49.70
N GLY A 179 14.86 -18.43 49.07
CA GLY A 179 14.24 -19.61 49.72
C GLY A 179 13.42 -19.39 51.01
N ALA A 180 13.10 -18.16 51.40
CA ALA A 180 12.65 -17.75 52.73
C ALA A 180 12.30 -16.25 52.65
N LEU A 181 11.25 -15.70 53.24
CA LEU A 181 10.52 -16.01 54.47
C LEU A 181 9.01 -15.80 54.20
N GLU A 182 8.17 -16.73 54.63
CA GLU A 182 7.37 -16.64 55.87
C GLU A 182 6.46 -15.40 55.93
N GLU A 183 5.18 -15.71 56.07
CA GLU A 183 4.08 -14.81 56.34
C GLU A 183 4.34 -14.07 57.65
N GLU A 184 4.82 -12.83 57.59
CA GLU A 184 4.76 -11.94 58.74
C GLU A 184 3.92 -10.73 58.34
N ASP A 185 2.70 -10.76 58.89
CA ASP A 185 1.78 -9.65 58.98
C ASP A 185 2.47 -8.40 59.54
N ASP A 186 1.92 -7.27 59.10
CA ASP A 186 1.91 -5.99 59.78
C ASP A 186 2.95 -4.90 59.41
N CYS A 187 2.39 -3.69 59.29
CA CYS A 187 3.00 -2.38 59.45
C CYS A 187 3.73 -1.67 58.28
N VAL A 188 2.92 -0.87 57.57
CA VAL A 188 3.09 0.58 57.30
C VAL A 188 4.45 1.07 56.76
N GLY A 189 4.48 1.34 55.44
CA GLY A 189 4.93 2.64 54.94
C GLY A 189 6.41 2.84 54.59
N LYS A 190 7.17 1.81 54.20
CA LYS A 190 8.49 2.00 53.56
C LYS A 190 8.37 1.84 52.04
N GLN A 191 8.71 2.91 51.31
CA GLN A 191 8.94 2.87 49.86
C GLN A 191 10.17 1.99 49.60
N SER A 192 9.98 0.67 49.59
CA SER A 192 10.99 -0.28 49.19
C SER A 192 11.34 0.00 47.74
N ALA A 193 12.62 0.25 47.47
CA ALA A 193 13.18 0.35 46.13
C ALA A 193 13.02 -1.00 45.41
N THR A 194 11.83 -1.25 44.88
CA THR A 194 11.58 -2.41 44.02
C THR A 194 12.38 -2.20 42.74
N PRO A 195 13.21 -3.16 42.32
CA PRO A 195 14.01 -3.05 41.11
C PRO A 195 13.07 -2.77 39.93
N SER A 196 13.29 -1.65 39.24
CA SER A 196 12.52 -1.27 38.06
C SER A 196 12.76 -2.31 36.97
N THR A 197 11.80 -3.22 36.79
CA THR A 197 11.84 -4.23 35.73
C THR A 197 12.02 -3.52 34.40
N THR A 198 13.19 -3.66 33.80
CA THR A 198 13.50 -3.06 32.50
C THR A 198 12.64 -3.79 31.46
N LYS A 199 11.75 -3.05 30.79
CA LYS A 199 10.92 -3.62 29.72
C LYS A 199 11.83 -3.89 28.52
N VAL A 200 11.92 -5.14 28.09
CA VAL A 200 12.67 -5.52 26.89
C VAL A 200 11.68 -5.66 25.75
N ILE A 201 11.90 -4.91 24.69
CA ILE A 201 11.07 -4.95 23.49
C ILE A 201 11.76 -5.82 22.46
N ASP A 202 10.96 -6.49 21.63
CA ASP A 202 11.44 -7.27 20.50
C ASP A 202 12.45 -6.46 19.65
N HIS A 203 13.58 -7.09 19.34
CA HIS A 203 14.65 -6.53 18.53
C HIS A 203 14.21 -6.00 17.16
N ARG A 204 13.10 -6.51 16.58
CA ARG A 204 12.52 -6.05 15.31
C ARG A 204 12.13 -4.57 15.33
N PHE A 205 11.93 -3.99 16.52
CA PHE A 205 11.67 -2.56 16.66
C PHE A 205 12.94 -1.70 16.60
N TYR A 206 14.13 -2.31 16.68
CA TYR A 206 15.41 -1.59 16.64
C TYR A 206 16.14 -1.70 15.30
N VAL A 207 15.64 -2.44 14.32
CA VAL A 207 16.26 -2.62 12.98
C VAL A 207 16.16 -1.35 12.13
N ASP A 208 17.08 -1.15 11.18
CA ASP A 208 17.21 0.10 10.43
C ASP A 208 15.92 0.53 9.72
N GLU A 209 15.19 -0.48 9.26
CA GLU A 209 13.96 -0.36 8.51
C GLU A 209 12.72 -0.22 9.41
N SER A 210 12.88 -0.16 10.74
CA SER A 210 11.74 -0.06 11.65
C SER A 210 11.06 1.31 11.56
N ASP A 211 9.85 1.33 11.01
CA ASP A 211 9.00 2.54 10.92
C ASP A 211 8.77 3.19 12.28
N HIS A 212 8.57 2.40 13.33
CA HIS A 212 8.36 2.91 14.69
C HIS A 212 9.58 3.72 15.15
N ARG A 213 10.79 3.16 14.97
CA ARG A 213 12.01 3.84 15.40
C ARG A 213 12.27 5.11 14.59
N ARG A 214 12.09 5.04 13.26
CA ARG A 214 12.23 6.20 12.38
C ARG A 214 11.27 7.31 12.79
N MET A 215 9.99 6.97 12.96
CA MET A 215 8.96 7.93 13.38
C MET A 215 9.23 8.53 14.77
N TRP A 216 9.72 7.73 15.72
CA TRP A 216 10.14 8.24 17.03
C TRP A 216 11.26 9.27 16.88
N ASN A 217 12.34 8.90 16.18
CA ASN A 217 13.51 9.75 15.99
C ASN A 217 13.18 11.03 15.19
N GLU A 218 12.37 10.94 14.13
CA GLU A 218 11.88 12.08 13.34
C GLU A 218 11.03 13.04 14.19
N SER A 219 10.37 12.53 15.23
CA SER A 219 9.60 13.39 16.14
C SER A 219 10.48 14.16 17.11
N LEU A 220 11.69 13.69 17.41
CA LEU A 220 12.64 14.41 18.25
C LEU A 220 13.08 15.64 17.45
N GLU A 221 12.95 16.82 18.05
CA GLU A 221 13.15 18.10 17.36
C GLU A 221 14.54 18.17 16.72
N GLU A 222 14.63 18.87 15.59
CA GLU A 222 15.85 19.02 14.80
C GLU A 222 16.79 20.03 15.51
N GLY A 223 17.42 19.62 16.59
CA GLY A 223 18.31 20.48 17.39
C GLY A 223 18.89 19.77 18.60
N GLU A 224 20.22 19.76 18.70
CA GLU A 224 21.02 19.07 19.73
C GLU A 224 20.76 17.55 19.82
N VAL A 225 21.76 16.77 20.23
CA VAL A 225 21.63 15.30 20.29
C VAL A 225 20.72 14.94 21.47
N ASP A 226 19.43 14.68 21.20
CA ASP A 226 18.49 14.26 22.24
C ASP A 226 18.91 12.88 22.79
N PRO A 227 19.11 12.72 24.11
CA PRO A 227 19.50 11.44 24.71
C PRO A 227 18.46 10.32 24.52
N ARG A 228 17.24 10.65 24.08
CA ARG A 228 16.16 9.71 23.74
C ARG A 228 16.23 9.21 22.30
N TYR A 229 17.22 9.64 21.52
CA TYR A 229 17.44 9.13 20.17
C TYR A 229 17.74 7.62 20.22
N VAL A 230 17.06 6.85 19.39
CA VAL A 230 17.22 5.39 19.35
C VAL A 230 18.04 5.00 18.14
N HIS A 231 19.26 4.52 18.38
CA HIS A 231 20.13 4.03 17.31
C HIS A 231 19.64 2.69 16.74
N PRO A 232 19.86 2.43 15.43
CA PRO A 232 19.72 1.11 14.88
C PRO A 232 20.57 0.10 15.63
N ARG A 233 19.97 -1.05 15.95
CA ARG A 233 20.70 -2.23 16.43
C ARG A 233 20.82 -3.21 15.28
N HIS A 234 22.03 -3.36 14.76
CA HIS A 234 22.31 -4.41 13.79
C HIS A 234 22.23 -5.75 14.53
N THR A 235 21.34 -6.64 14.08
CA THR A 235 21.43 -8.03 14.50
C THR A 235 22.71 -8.60 13.92
N ALA A 236 23.57 -9.14 14.78
CA ALA A 236 24.83 -9.78 14.38
C ALA A 236 24.64 -10.96 13.39
N GLN A 237 23.40 -11.33 13.08
CA GLN A 237 23.05 -12.37 12.11
C GLN A 237 23.41 -12.01 10.66
N GLY A 238 23.68 -10.74 10.33
CA GLY A 238 24.04 -10.30 8.98
C GLY A 238 25.50 -10.49 8.57
N GLU A 239 26.43 -10.72 9.50
CA GLU A 239 27.87 -10.84 9.15
C GLU A 239 28.30 -12.25 8.76
N LEU A 240 27.47 -13.27 8.97
CA LEU A 240 27.82 -14.68 8.68
C LEU A 240 27.51 -15.14 7.25
N ASN A 241 26.82 -14.34 6.42
CA ASN A 241 26.43 -14.72 5.05
C ASN A 241 27.20 -13.97 3.94
N LYS A 242 28.37 -13.38 4.25
CA LYS A 242 29.25 -12.72 3.27
C LYS A 242 30.51 -13.55 2.93
N VAL A 243 30.42 -14.87 2.95
CA VAL A 243 31.51 -15.80 2.55
C VAL A 243 31.18 -16.44 1.21
#